data_AF-A0AAD7B677-F1
#
_entry.id   AF-A0AAD7B677-F1
#
_cell.length_a   1.000
_cell.length_b   1.000
_cell.length_c   1.000
_cell.angle_alpha   90.00
_cell.angle_beta   90.00
_cell.angle_gamma   90.00
#
_symmetry.space_group_name_H-M   'P 1'
#
loop_
_entity.id
_entity.type
_entity.pdbx_description
1 polymer ?
#
loop_
_entity_poly.entity_id
_entity_poly.type
_entity_poly.pdbx_seq_one_letter_code
_entity_poly.pdbx_strand_id
1 'polypeptide(L)'
;MSDYAPDFTILETLPRKLPGLKNVSVCGAAPDLSISTFVCTLHDLETLVVPCLDLKAFNHLCRLPRLRYLWVMSTAPPRVPPRPRDLPCFPALRIFECESIEAAPNLLGQTGRSLVEFSLFARRWRTYPTKQLFRELYAALASNCTHTLLEKISMGSDDLRTLFCFRNLVHVWLNHTVAVDMDDAVALDMARAWPCIELLAFPCDAAHRITPRMTFDGVYAFAEHCPLLRYLCLLFDATDVPKLQLAPEGNKHRRVSQNTLRYFVVEYSPIGGQRKEWQRVANFLRSIFPALYHIEATKPDSSADSDAQASAAYRAWMKVSDKFP
;
A
#
# COMPACT_ATOMS: atom_id res chain seq x y z
N MET A 1 -30.87 -7.95 -17.64
CA MET A 1 -30.64 -7.71 -16.20
C MET A 1 -31.75 -6.77 -15.75
N SER A 2 -32.62 -7.16 -14.82
CA SER A 2 -33.70 -6.30 -14.37
C SER A 2 -33.14 -5.15 -13.52
N ASP A 3 -33.51 -3.91 -13.86
CA ASP A 3 -33.25 -2.70 -13.09
C ASP A 3 -33.99 -2.77 -11.74
N TYR A 4 -33.43 -3.48 -10.77
CA TYR A 4 -33.89 -3.42 -9.39
C TYR A 4 -33.25 -2.20 -8.75
N ALA A 5 -33.93 -1.06 -8.80
CA ALA A 5 -33.53 0.11 -8.03
C ALA A 5 -33.77 -0.19 -6.54
N PRO A 6 -32.73 -0.22 -5.70
CA PRO A 6 -32.91 -0.44 -4.26
C PRO A 6 -33.76 0.68 -3.66
N ASP A 7 -34.74 0.31 -2.84
CA ASP A 7 -35.58 1.27 -2.11
C ASP A 7 -34.79 1.90 -0.95
N PHE A 8 -34.45 3.18 -1.08
CA PHE A 8 -33.70 3.95 -0.09
C PHE A 8 -34.58 4.64 0.97
N THR A 9 -35.90 4.46 0.95
CA THR A 9 -36.82 5.10 1.93
C THR A 9 -36.47 4.74 3.38
N ILE A 10 -35.84 3.58 3.61
CA ILE A 10 -35.37 3.18 4.94
C ILE A 10 -34.36 4.19 5.52
N LEU A 11 -33.49 4.77 4.69
CA LEU A 11 -32.45 5.72 5.12
C LEU A 11 -33.06 6.99 5.73
N GLU A 12 -34.24 7.43 5.27
CA GLU A 12 -34.91 8.63 5.80
C GLU A 12 -35.45 8.42 7.23
N THR A 13 -35.80 7.18 7.58
CA THR A 13 -36.39 6.86 8.89
C THR A 13 -35.37 6.48 9.95
N LEU A 14 -34.19 6.00 9.54
CA LEU A 14 -33.13 5.52 10.44
C LEU A 14 -32.66 6.56 11.47
N PRO A 15 -32.40 7.84 11.12
CA PRO A 15 -31.93 8.83 12.10
C PRO A 15 -32.92 9.05 13.24
N ARG A 16 -34.23 8.94 12.95
CA ARG A 16 -35.30 9.08 13.96
C ARG A 16 -35.37 7.85 14.88
N LYS A 17 -35.19 6.66 14.30
CA LYS A 17 -35.27 5.39 15.05
C LYS A 17 -34.00 5.10 15.84
N LEU A 18 -32.85 5.54 15.35
CA LEU A 18 -31.52 5.23 15.87
C LEU A 18 -30.64 6.51 15.93
N PRO A 19 -30.93 7.46 16.84
CA PRO A 19 -30.18 8.72 16.92
C PRO A 19 -28.70 8.52 17.32
N GLY A 20 -28.35 7.37 17.91
CA GLY A 20 -26.99 7.02 18.34
C GLY A 20 -26.16 6.27 17.30
N LEU A 21 -26.47 6.38 16.00
CA LEU A 21 -25.70 5.71 14.94
C LEU A 21 -24.28 6.27 14.86
N LYS A 22 -23.32 5.43 15.22
CA LYS A 22 -21.88 5.75 15.17
C LYS A 22 -21.16 5.14 13.98
N ASN A 23 -21.60 3.96 13.55
CA ASN A 23 -20.95 3.19 12.49
C ASN A 23 -21.98 2.92 11.41
N VAL A 24 -21.74 3.48 10.23
CA VAL A 24 -22.65 3.37 9.10
C VAL A 24 -21.87 2.89 7.90
N SER A 25 -22.36 1.82 7.27
CA SER A 25 -21.85 1.31 6.02
C SER A 25 -22.99 1.18 5.03
N VAL A 26 -22.94 1.96 3.96
CA VAL A 26 -23.85 1.88 2.83
C VAL A 26 -23.07 1.35 1.66
N CYS A 27 -23.41 0.15 1.20
CA CYS A 27 -22.79 -0.50 0.05
C CYS A 27 -23.81 -0.59 -1.09
N GLY A 28 -23.45 -0.18 -2.30
CA GLY A 28 -24.36 -0.22 -3.45
C GLY A 28 -23.88 0.61 -4.63
N ALA A 29 -24.49 0.41 -5.81
CA ALA A 29 -24.04 1.00 -7.07
C ALA A 29 -24.70 2.34 -7.42
N ALA A 30 -25.81 2.71 -6.77
CA ALA A 30 -26.58 3.89 -7.17
C ALA A 30 -26.07 5.16 -6.46
N PRO A 31 -25.59 6.18 -7.21
CA PRO A 31 -25.33 7.49 -6.65
C PRO A 31 -26.66 8.20 -6.40
N ASP A 32 -27.23 7.98 -5.22
CA ASP A 32 -28.45 8.65 -4.79
C ASP A 32 -28.12 9.80 -3.84
N LEU A 33 -28.70 10.97 -4.12
CA LEU A 33 -28.67 12.16 -3.25
C LEU A 33 -29.28 11.86 -1.87
N SER A 34 -30.11 10.80 -1.76
CA SER A 34 -30.66 10.32 -0.49
C SER A 34 -29.57 9.95 0.53
N ILE A 35 -28.45 9.37 0.09
CA ILE A 35 -27.32 9.00 0.96
C ILE A 35 -26.69 10.27 1.55
N SER A 36 -26.47 11.29 0.73
CA SER A 36 -25.89 12.57 1.18
C SER A 36 -26.81 13.27 2.18
N THR A 37 -28.12 13.24 1.93
CA THR A 37 -29.14 13.81 2.83
C THR A 37 -29.16 13.05 4.17
N PHE A 38 -29.18 11.72 4.13
CA PHE A 38 -29.09 10.87 5.31
C PHE A 38 -27.83 11.15 6.13
N VAL A 39 -26.67 11.21 5.50
CA VAL A 39 -25.39 11.49 6.18
C VAL A 39 -25.41 12.85 6.89
N CYS A 40 -26.06 13.87 6.32
CA CYS A 40 -26.19 15.19 6.96
C CYS A 40 -26.99 15.16 8.28
N THR A 41 -27.75 14.11 8.55
CA THR A 41 -28.51 13.95 9.80
C THR A 41 -27.72 13.23 10.91
N LEU A 42 -26.54 12.70 10.59
CA LEU A 42 -25.72 11.92 11.52
C LEU A 42 -24.66 12.81 12.16
N HIS A 43 -24.81 13.13 13.45
CA HIS A 43 -23.95 14.06 14.17
C HIS A 43 -22.89 13.38 15.06
N ASP A 44 -23.12 12.12 15.46
CA ASP A 44 -22.26 11.35 16.35
C ASP A 44 -21.45 10.26 15.63
N LEU A 45 -21.26 10.43 14.32
CA LEU A 45 -20.62 9.44 13.46
C LEU A 45 -19.14 9.28 13.80
N GLU A 46 -18.71 8.02 13.96
CA GLU A 46 -17.32 7.60 14.20
C GLU A 46 -16.72 6.91 12.97
N THR A 47 -17.53 6.12 12.25
CA THR A 47 -17.13 5.35 11.07
C THR A 47 -18.16 5.51 9.96
N LEU A 48 -17.71 5.87 8.76
CA LEU A 48 -18.56 5.96 7.58
C LEU A 48 -17.95 5.25 6.37
N VAL A 49 -18.72 4.35 5.77
CA VAL A 49 -18.44 3.75 4.45
C VAL A 49 -19.60 4.07 3.54
N VAL A 50 -19.34 4.72 2.41
CA VAL A 50 -20.39 5.18 1.48
C VAL A 50 -19.96 5.11 0.03
N PRO A 51 -20.90 4.90 -0.91
CA PRO A 51 -20.56 4.79 -2.32
C PRO A 51 -20.20 6.15 -2.92
N CYS A 52 -20.86 7.23 -2.52
CA CYS A 52 -20.56 8.59 -2.96
C CYS A 52 -21.13 9.62 -1.99
N LEU A 53 -20.58 10.83 -2.02
CA LEU A 53 -21.06 11.97 -1.25
C LEU A 53 -21.06 13.21 -2.14
N ASP A 54 -22.09 14.02 -2.00
CA ASP A 54 -22.07 15.38 -2.53
C ASP A 54 -21.23 16.31 -1.63
N LEU A 55 -21.06 17.55 -2.10
CA LEU A 55 -20.33 18.57 -1.37
C LEU A 55 -20.97 18.91 -0.02
N LYS A 56 -22.31 18.88 0.08
CA LYS A 56 -23.02 19.26 1.31
C LYS A 56 -22.76 18.23 2.41
N ALA A 57 -22.88 16.94 2.09
CA ALA A 57 -22.59 15.86 3.01
C ALA A 57 -21.12 15.80 3.38
N PHE A 58 -20.20 16.00 2.43
CA PHE A 58 -18.78 16.07 2.74
C PHE A 58 -18.45 17.24 3.69
N ASN A 59 -19.02 18.43 3.44
CA ASN A 59 -18.86 19.60 4.30
C ASN A 59 -19.42 19.38 5.72
N HIS A 60 -20.50 18.62 5.85
CA HIS A 60 -21.04 18.18 7.14
C HIS A 60 -20.06 17.26 7.87
N LEU A 61 -19.54 16.24 7.20
CA LEU A 61 -18.59 15.29 7.78
C LEU A 61 -17.30 15.95 8.28
N CYS A 62 -16.82 16.97 7.56
CA CYS A 62 -15.65 17.76 7.97
C CYS A 62 -15.77 18.36 9.38
N ARG A 63 -17.00 18.58 9.86
CA ARG A 63 -17.28 19.21 11.16
C ARG A 63 -17.51 18.21 12.27
N LEU A 64 -17.60 16.92 11.96
CA LEU A 64 -17.90 15.90 12.97
C LEU A 64 -16.67 15.68 13.86
N PRO A 65 -16.77 15.94 15.17
CA PRO A 65 -15.62 15.86 16.07
C PRO A 65 -15.20 14.43 16.39
N ARG A 66 -16.02 13.44 16.01
CA ARG A 66 -15.84 12.03 16.36
C ARG A 66 -15.53 11.13 15.17
N LEU A 67 -15.62 11.64 13.94
CA LEU A 67 -15.41 10.85 12.74
C LEU A 67 -13.93 10.47 12.62
N ARG A 68 -13.64 9.17 12.76
CA ARG A 68 -12.29 8.59 12.80
C ARG A 68 -11.96 7.81 11.53
N TYR A 69 -12.96 7.20 10.90
CA TYR A 69 -12.80 6.40 9.70
C TYR A 69 -13.79 6.87 8.63
N LEU A 70 -13.27 7.14 7.42
CA LEU A 70 -14.05 7.52 6.26
C LEU A 70 -13.58 6.74 5.03
N TRP A 71 -14.47 5.97 4.43
CA TRP A 71 -14.25 5.30 3.15
C TRP A 71 -15.27 5.78 2.10
N VAL A 72 -14.78 6.38 1.01
CA VAL A 72 -15.58 6.83 -0.13
C VAL A 72 -15.29 5.94 -1.35
N MET A 73 -16.27 5.12 -1.76
CA MET A 73 -16.09 4.16 -2.86
C MET A 73 -16.27 4.77 -4.27
N SER A 74 -16.57 6.06 -4.39
CA SER A 74 -16.93 6.64 -5.70
C SER A 74 -15.72 6.83 -6.58
N THR A 75 -15.89 6.54 -7.87
CA THR A 75 -14.95 6.91 -8.94
C THR A 75 -15.19 8.32 -9.46
N ALA A 76 -16.36 8.92 -9.20
CA ALA A 76 -16.66 10.26 -9.68
C ALA A 76 -16.03 11.27 -8.71
N PRO A 77 -15.18 12.20 -9.18
CA PRO A 77 -14.64 13.22 -8.32
C PRO A 77 -15.80 14.03 -7.76
N PRO A 78 -15.97 14.10 -6.42
CA PRO A 78 -16.89 15.07 -5.87
C PRO A 78 -16.43 16.43 -6.38
N ARG A 79 -17.34 17.22 -6.96
CA ARG A 79 -17.06 18.60 -7.36
C ARG A 79 -16.86 19.42 -6.09
N VAL A 80 -15.72 19.24 -5.44
CA VAL A 80 -15.37 19.97 -4.23
C VAL A 80 -14.68 21.25 -4.67
N PRO A 81 -15.32 22.42 -4.52
CA PRO A 81 -14.65 23.67 -4.77
C PRO A 81 -13.44 23.78 -3.83
N PRO A 82 -12.34 24.41 -4.28
CA PRO A 82 -11.19 24.67 -3.43
C PRO A 82 -11.65 25.43 -2.18
N ARG A 83 -11.47 24.83 -1.01
CA ARG A 83 -11.89 25.43 0.26
C ARG A 83 -10.81 26.39 0.78
N PRO A 84 -11.19 27.46 1.51
CA PRO A 84 -10.23 28.31 2.21
C PRO A 84 -9.40 27.47 3.19
N ARG A 85 -8.08 27.71 3.23
CA ARG A 85 -7.09 26.89 3.95
C ARG A 85 -7.20 26.93 5.48
N ASP A 86 -8.07 27.78 6.02
CA ASP A 86 -7.99 28.20 7.43
C ASP A 86 -8.95 27.46 8.37
N LEU A 87 -9.88 26.65 7.85
CA LEU A 87 -10.80 25.88 8.70
C LEU A 87 -10.29 24.44 8.89
N PRO A 88 -10.01 24.01 10.13
CA PRO A 88 -9.67 22.62 10.40
C PRO A 88 -10.83 21.73 9.96
N CYS A 89 -10.57 20.89 8.97
CA CYS A 89 -11.50 19.89 8.48
C CYS A 89 -11.10 18.55 9.11
N PHE A 90 -12.09 17.81 9.61
CA PHE A 90 -11.93 16.46 10.17
C PHE A 90 -11.00 16.39 11.39
N PRO A 91 -11.36 17.01 12.53
CA PRO A 91 -10.47 17.13 13.70
C PRO A 91 -10.04 15.78 14.30
N ALA A 92 -10.78 14.70 14.06
CA ALA A 92 -10.53 13.38 14.62
C ALA A 92 -10.28 12.28 13.57
N LEU A 93 -10.24 12.62 12.27
CA LEU A 93 -10.12 11.59 11.24
C LEU A 93 -8.71 11.00 11.24
N ARG A 94 -8.63 9.69 11.33
CA ARG A 94 -7.39 8.91 11.43
C ARG A 94 -7.18 8.05 10.19
N ILE A 95 -8.25 7.51 9.63
CA ILE A 95 -8.21 6.57 8.52
C ILE A 95 -9.06 7.14 7.39
N PHE A 96 -8.47 7.28 6.21
CA PHE A 96 -9.14 7.75 5.01
C PHE A 96 -8.88 6.78 3.86
N GLU A 97 -9.97 6.27 3.31
CA GLU A 97 -9.96 5.33 2.20
C GLU A 97 -10.76 5.90 1.03
N CYS A 98 -10.24 5.73 -0.18
CA CYS A 98 -10.93 6.15 -1.39
C CYS A 98 -10.65 5.22 -2.58
N GLU A 99 -11.56 5.21 -3.56
CA GLU A 99 -11.36 4.46 -4.82
C GLU A 99 -10.95 5.36 -6.00
N SER A 100 -11.28 6.66 -5.96
CA SER A 100 -10.93 7.62 -7.01
C SER A 100 -9.58 8.30 -6.73
N ILE A 101 -8.62 8.03 -7.61
CA ILE A 101 -7.32 8.72 -7.60
C ILE A 101 -7.46 10.20 -7.99
N GLU A 102 -8.43 10.53 -8.82
CA GLU A 102 -8.69 11.90 -9.29
C GLU A 102 -9.26 12.78 -8.17
N ALA A 103 -10.08 12.18 -7.30
CA ALA A 103 -10.63 12.85 -6.13
C ALA A 103 -9.61 12.99 -4.99
N ALA A 104 -8.74 11.99 -4.83
CA ALA A 104 -7.88 11.85 -3.65
C ALA A 104 -7.04 13.10 -3.33
N PRO A 105 -6.35 13.77 -4.28
CA PRO A 105 -5.57 14.98 -3.98
C PRO A 105 -6.40 16.10 -3.33
N ASN A 106 -7.61 16.34 -3.85
CA ASN A 106 -8.51 17.37 -3.33
C ASN A 106 -9.09 17.02 -1.97
N LEU A 107 -9.34 15.73 -1.72
CA LEU A 107 -9.85 15.24 -0.44
C LEU A 107 -8.76 15.27 0.63
N LEU A 108 -7.51 14.93 0.29
CA LEU A 108 -6.35 15.03 1.18
C LEU A 108 -6.08 16.46 1.63
N GLY A 109 -6.31 17.45 0.76
CA GLY A 109 -6.29 18.87 1.12
C GLY A 109 -7.20 19.24 2.29
N GLN A 110 -8.21 18.40 2.56
CA GLN A 110 -9.18 18.60 3.64
C GLN A 110 -8.97 17.65 4.82
N THR A 111 -8.36 16.48 4.61
CA THR A 111 -8.27 15.42 5.65
C THR A 111 -6.86 15.23 6.23
N GLY A 112 -5.81 15.72 5.57
CA GLY A 112 -4.46 15.20 5.78
C GLY A 112 -3.84 15.41 7.17
N ARG A 113 -4.16 16.49 7.89
CA ARG A 113 -3.38 16.91 9.08
C ARG A 113 -3.41 15.91 10.24
N SER A 114 -4.50 15.17 10.40
CA SER A 114 -4.71 14.23 11.50
C SER A 114 -4.59 12.76 11.08
N LEU A 115 -4.27 12.53 9.80
CA LEU A 115 -4.34 11.23 9.16
C LEU A 115 -3.17 10.33 9.60
N VAL A 116 -3.51 9.10 9.96
CA VAL A 116 -2.57 8.04 10.35
C VAL A 116 -2.49 6.96 9.27
N GLU A 117 -3.60 6.73 8.56
CA GLU A 117 -3.70 5.71 7.51
C GLU A 117 -4.40 6.27 6.28
N PHE A 118 -3.76 6.09 5.12
CA PHE A 118 -4.32 6.43 3.83
C PHE A 118 -4.32 5.20 2.90
N SER A 119 -5.48 4.89 2.33
CA SER A 119 -5.61 3.81 1.37
C SER A 119 -6.37 4.25 0.11
N LEU A 120 -5.80 3.92 -1.04
CA LEU A 120 -6.39 4.08 -2.36
C LEU A 120 -6.59 2.69 -2.99
N PHE A 121 -7.85 2.30 -3.17
CA PHE A 121 -8.19 0.98 -3.70
C PHE A 121 -8.38 1.02 -5.22
N ALA A 122 -7.63 0.19 -5.94
CA ALA A 122 -7.66 0.11 -7.40
C ALA A 122 -8.76 -0.79 -7.98
N ARG A 123 -9.62 -1.40 -7.14
CA ARG A 123 -10.55 -2.50 -7.53
C ARG A 123 -11.52 -2.17 -8.67
N ARG A 124 -11.69 -0.90 -9.03
CA ARG A 124 -12.63 -0.43 -10.05
C ARG A 124 -12.03 0.50 -11.10
N TRP A 125 -10.71 0.56 -11.21
CA TRP A 125 -10.07 1.37 -12.24
C TRP A 125 -10.34 0.76 -13.61
N ARG A 126 -11.21 1.41 -14.39
CA ARG A 126 -11.48 1.03 -15.80
C ARG A 126 -10.24 1.23 -16.67
N THR A 127 -9.44 2.23 -16.31
CA THR A 127 -8.19 2.61 -16.97
C THR A 127 -7.15 2.85 -15.88
N TYR A 128 -5.92 2.39 -16.11
CA TYR A 128 -4.83 2.66 -15.18
C TYR A 128 -4.57 4.17 -15.08
N PRO A 129 -4.41 4.73 -13.87
CA PRO A 129 -4.09 6.14 -13.71
C PRO A 129 -2.78 6.50 -14.38
N THR A 130 -2.68 7.73 -14.85
CA THR A 130 -1.43 8.23 -15.43
C THR A 130 -0.40 8.50 -14.34
N LYS A 131 0.89 8.46 -14.70
CA LYS A 131 2.00 8.92 -13.84
C LYS A 131 1.75 10.29 -13.22
N GLN A 132 1.08 11.18 -13.96
CA GLN A 132 0.76 12.53 -13.51
C GLN A 132 -0.22 12.53 -12.33
N LEU A 133 -1.26 11.68 -12.36
CA LEU A 133 -2.23 11.57 -11.27
C LEU A 133 -1.58 11.05 -9.98
N PHE A 134 -0.68 10.06 -10.09
CA PHE A 134 0.09 9.60 -8.93
C PHE A 134 0.99 10.70 -8.36
N ARG A 135 1.68 11.47 -9.21
CA ARG A 135 2.49 12.62 -8.76
C ARG A 135 1.67 13.68 -8.03
N GLU A 136 0.49 14.00 -8.55
CA GLU A 136 -0.43 14.95 -7.90
C GLU A 136 -0.91 14.43 -6.55
N LEU A 137 -1.24 13.14 -6.47
CA LEU A 137 -1.60 12.49 -5.22
C LEU A 137 -0.46 12.51 -4.19
N TYR A 138 0.77 12.21 -4.61
CA TYR A 138 1.92 12.27 -3.73
C TYR A 138 2.27 13.66 -3.26
N ALA A 139 2.20 14.65 -4.17
CA ALA A 139 2.35 16.04 -3.80
C ALA A 139 1.28 16.46 -2.77
N ALA A 140 0.04 16.00 -2.94
CA ALA A 140 -1.03 16.25 -1.99
C ALA A 140 -0.79 15.56 -0.63
N LEU A 141 -0.34 14.31 -0.60
CA LEU A 141 0.05 13.63 0.65
C LEU A 141 1.16 14.40 1.35
N ALA A 142 2.27 14.68 0.67
CA ALA A 142 3.42 15.38 1.24
C ALA A 142 3.08 16.80 1.75
N SER A 143 2.13 17.48 1.09
CA SER A 143 1.75 18.86 1.46
C SER A 143 0.70 18.95 2.55
N ASN A 144 -0.16 17.93 2.69
CA ASN A 144 -1.33 18.00 3.57
C ASN A 144 -1.26 17.05 4.77
N CYS A 145 -0.48 15.97 4.67
CA CYS A 145 -0.31 15.02 5.76
C CYS A 145 0.87 15.40 6.65
N THR A 146 0.68 15.20 7.96
CA THR A 146 1.77 15.39 8.92
C THR A 146 2.76 14.24 8.76
N HIS A 147 4.01 14.56 8.40
CA HIS A 147 5.07 13.58 8.13
C HIS A 147 5.38 12.63 9.32
N THR A 148 5.01 13.03 10.53
CA THR A 148 5.19 12.23 11.75
C THR A 148 3.96 11.39 12.15
N LEU A 149 2.79 11.62 11.55
CA LEU A 149 1.57 10.91 11.95
C LEU A 149 1.18 9.80 10.99
N LEU A 150 1.53 9.94 9.71
CA LEU A 150 1.18 8.94 8.70
C LEU A 150 2.04 7.69 8.92
N GLU A 151 1.38 6.61 9.35
CA GLU A 151 1.99 5.31 9.65
C GLU A 151 1.73 4.29 8.55
N LYS A 152 0.62 4.45 7.81
CA LYS A 152 0.21 3.45 6.82
C LYS A 152 -0.21 4.08 5.49
N ILE A 153 0.32 3.53 4.40
CA ILE A 153 -0.03 3.92 3.04
C ILE A 153 -0.32 2.66 2.23
N SER A 154 -1.45 2.65 1.55
CA SER A 154 -1.78 1.62 0.56
C SER A 154 -2.23 2.22 -0.78
N MET A 155 -1.39 2.23 -1.82
CA MET A 155 -1.73 2.81 -3.14
C MET A 155 -0.77 2.37 -4.25
N GLY A 156 -1.11 2.55 -5.52
CA GLY A 156 -0.14 2.36 -6.63
C GLY A 156 0.94 3.45 -6.65
N SER A 157 2.08 3.20 -7.29
CA SER A 157 3.18 4.15 -7.47
C SER A 157 3.94 3.97 -8.78
N ASP A 158 4.39 5.10 -9.34
CA ASP A 158 5.46 5.15 -10.32
C ASP A 158 6.67 5.98 -9.83
N ASP A 159 6.57 6.60 -8.63
CA ASP A 159 7.62 7.46 -8.05
C ASP A 159 7.53 7.49 -6.52
N LEU A 160 8.31 6.62 -5.86
CA LEU A 160 8.31 6.48 -4.39
C LEU A 160 9.04 7.59 -3.66
N ARG A 161 9.90 8.37 -4.34
CA ARG A 161 10.81 9.30 -3.66
C ARG A 161 10.07 10.39 -2.90
N THR A 162 8.88 10.77 -3.40
CA THR A 162 7.99 11.72 -2.75
C THR A 162 7.49 11.26 -1.38
N LEU A 163 7.41 9.94 -1.16
CA LEU A 163 7.01 9.32 0.11
C LEU A 163 8.15 9.21 1.13
N PHE A 164 9.40 9.52 0.74
CA PHE A 164 10.55 9.42 1.65
C PHE A 164 10.55 10.46 2.78
N CYS A 165 9.65 11.45 2.70
CA CYS A 165 9.45 12.41 3.79
C CYS A 165 8.73 11.82 5.02
N PHE A 166 8.01 10.70 4.87
CA PHE A 166 7.24 10.06 5.94
C PHE A 166 8.07 9.05 6.73
N ARG A 167 8.84 9.52 7.72
CA ARG A 167 9.78 8.67 8.48
C ARG A 167 9.11 7.69 9.44
N ASN A 168 7.85 7.93 9.79
CA ASN A 168 7.09 7.10 10.72
C ASN A 168 6.23 6.04 10.02
N LEU A 169 6.47 5.77 8.73
CA LEU A 169 5.78 4.69 8.04
C LEU A 169 6.13 3.34 8.66
N VAL A 170 5.07 2.63 9.05
CA VAL A 170 5.07 1.30 9.64
C VAL A 170 4.59 0.28 8.61
N HIS A 171 3.53 0.59 7.84
CA HIS A 171 3.04 -0.28 6.78
C HIS A 171 2.97 0.44 5.43
N VAL A 172 3.63 -0.13 4.43
CA VAL A 172 3.56 0.33 3.04
C VAL A 172 3.14 -0.84 2.18
N TRP A 173 1.95 -0.74 1.60
CA TRP A 173 1.38 -1.75 0.70
C TRP A 173 1.07 -1.11 -0.65
N LEU A 174 1.95 -1.27 -1.63
CA LEU A 174 1.72 -0.68 -2.92
C LEU A 174 1.26 -1.74 -3.90
N ASN A 175 -0.04 -1.74 -4.18
CA ASN A 175 -0.62 -2.65 -5.16
C ASN A 175 -0.47 -2.04 -6.55
N HIS A 176 0.27 -2.71 -7.43
CA HIS A 176 0.50 -2.23 -8.77
C HIS A 176 0.12 -3.25 -9.83
N THR A 177 -0.48 -2.73 -10.90
CA THR A 177 -0.54 -3.45 -12.17
C THR A 177 0.79 -3.39 -12.92
N VAL A 178 1.70 -2.47 -12.56
CA VAL A 178 3.02 -2.28 -13.18
C VAL A 178 4.10 -2.28 -12.09
N ALA A 179 5.15 -3.09 -12.21
CA ALA A 179 6.16 -3.13 -11.16
C ALA A 179 6.89 -1.78 -11.03
N VAL A 180 7.24 -1.45 -9.80
CA VAL A 180 8.10 -0.32 -9.50
C VAL A 180 9.48 -0.57 -10.09
N ASP A 181 9.98 0.34 -10.94
CA ASP A 181 11.37 0.34 -11.37
C ASP A 181 12.26 0.69 -10.17
N MET A 182 12.74 -0.35 -9.51
CA MET A 182 13.54 -0.27 -8.29
C MET A 182 14.92 -0.88 -8.58
N ASP A 183 15.96 -0.09 -8.32
CA ASP A 183 17.35 -0.54 -8.25
C ASP A 183 17.87 -0.45 -6.81
N ASP A 184 19.10 -0.91 -6.59
CA ASP A 184 19.71 -0.94 -5.25
C ASP A 184 19.85 0.45 -4.61
N ALA A 185 20.02 1.49 -5.42
CA ALA A 185 20.13 2.86 -4.92
C ALA A 185 18.77 3.36 -4.39
N VAL A 186 17.68 3.10 -5.14
CA VAL A 186 16.33 3.43 -4.70
C VAL A 186 15.94 2.61 -3.46
N ALA A 187 16.28 1.32 -3.41
CA ALA A 187 16.05 0.47 -2.25
C ALA A 187 16.78 0.99 -1.00
N LEU A 188 18.04 1.42 -1.15
CA LEU A 188 18.82 1.99 -0.06
C LEU A 188 18.22 3.31 0.47
N ASP A 189 17.86 4.22 -0.43
CA ASP A 189 17.21 5.48 -0.05
C ASP A 189 15.88 5.23 0.67
N MET A 190 15.10 4.26 0.19
CA MET A 190 13.84 3.86 0.80
C MET A 190 14.03 3.27 2.20
N ALA A 191 14.96 2.33 2.35
CA ALA A 191 15.24 1.69 3.63
C ALA A 191 15.71 2.72 4.69
N ARG A 192 16.48 3.73 4.27
CA ARG A 192 16.89 4.86 5.14
C ARG A 192 15.77 5.82 5.46
N ALA A 193 14.83 6.02 4.53
CA ALA A 193 13.70 6.90 4.73
C ALA A 193 12.69 6.32 5.73
N TRP A 194 12.53 4.99 5.78
CA TRP A 194 11.50 4.30 6.57
C TRP A 194 12.10 3.33 7.60
N PRO A 195 12.83 3.82 8.61
CA PRO A 195 13.48 2.97 9.61
C PRO A 195 12.49 2.20 10.50
N CYS A 196 11.25 2.67 10.61
CA CYS A 196 10.19 2.08 11.43
C CYS A 196 9.33 1.04 10.70
N ILE A 197 9.66 0.70 9.45
CA ILE A 197 8.81 -0.15 8.63
C ILE A 197 8.74 -1.58 9.20
N GLU A 198 7.51 -2.08 9.37
CA GLU A 198 7.22 -3.46 9.78
C GLU A 198 6.69 -4.30 8.61
N LEU A 199 5.91 -3.68 7.73
CA LEU A 199 5.34 -4.32 6.54
C LEU A 199 5.69 -3.50 5.32
N LEU A 200 6.44 -4.09 4.40
CA LEU A 200 6.75 -3.50 3.11
C LEU A 200 6.35 -4.48 2.00
N ALA A 201 5.39 -4.09 1.17
CA ALA A 201 4.89 -4.95 0.11
C ALA A 201 4.69 -4.21 -1.20
N PHE A 202 5.22 -4.77 -2.28
CA PHE A 202 5.03 -4.30 -3.66
C PHE A 202 4.50 -5.44 -4.55
N PRO A 203 3.30 -5.98 -4.27
CA PRO A 203 2.72 -7.00 -5.12
C PRO A 203 2.52 -6.47 -6.54
N CYS A 204 2.87 -7.29 -7.53
CA CYS A 204 2.76 -6.94 -8.93
C CYS A 204 2.21 -8.11 -9.77
N ASP A 205 0.98 -7.95 -10.25
CA ASP A 205 0.33 -8.95 -11.11
C ASP A 205 1.10 -9.21 -12.42
N ALA A 206 1.83 -8.19 -12.91
CA ALA A 206 2.62 -8.25 -14.14
C ALA A 206 4.11 -8.48 -13.91
N ALA A 207 4.52 -8.97 -12.72
CA ALA A 207 5.93 -9.12 -12.34
C ALA A 207 6.75 -9.91 -13.38
N HIS A 208 6.17 -10.94 -14.00
CA HIS A 208 6.81 -11.79 -15.01
C HIS A 208 7.20 -11.07 -16.31
N ARG A 209 6.69 -9.85 -16.54
CA ARG A 209 6.98 -9.06 -17.75
C ARG A 209 8.14 -8.09 -17.55
N ILE A 210 8.71 -8.05 -16.35
CA ILE A 210 9.65 -7.01 -15.94
C ILE A 210 10.95 -7.68 -15.50
N THR A 211 12.06 -7.18 -16.03
CA THR A 211 13.39 -7.60 -15.59
C THR A 211 13.74 -6.79 -14.33
N PRO A 212 13.88 -7.44 -13.16
CA PRO A 212 14.28 -6.73 -11.95
C PRO A 212 15.67 -6.09 -12.10
N ARG A 213 15.85 -4.90 -11.54
CA ARG A 213 17.14 -4.20 -11.49
C ARG A 213 17.75 -4.19 -10.09
N MET A 214 16.92 -4.24 -9.05
CA MET A 214 17.36 -4.43 -7.67
C MET A 214 17.96 -5.82 -7.53
N THR A 215 19.05 -5.93 -6.77
CA THR A 215 19.78 -7.17 -6.48
C THR A 215 19.70 -7.51 -4.99
N PHE A 216 20.55 -8.43 -4.52
CA PHE A 216 20.69 -8.69 -3.09
C PHE A 216 21.23 -7.49 -2.30
N ASP A 217 21.89 -6.51 -2.93
CA ASP A 217 22.35 -5.30 -2.23
C ASP A 217 21.17 -4.43 -1.78
N GLY A 218 20.12 -4.31 -2.60
CA GLY A 218 18.87 -3.65 -2.21
C GLY A 218 18.13 -4.40 -1.09
N VAL A 219 18.06 -5.74 -1.17
CA VAL A 219 17.49 -6.57 -0.09
C VAL A 219 18.27 -6.38 1.22
N TYR A 220 19.61 -6.33 1.13
CA TYR A 220 20.48 -6.10 2.27
C TYR A 220 20.26 -4.72 2.90
N ALA A 221 19.99 -3.68 2.10
CA ALA A 221 19.72 -2.34 2.62
C ALA A 221 18.52 -2.32 3.60
N PHE A 222 17.47 -3.09 3.31
CA PHE A 222 16.34 -3.25 4.25
C PHE A 222 16.75 -4.00 5.52
N ALA A 223 17.60 -5.03 5.41
CA ALA A 223 18.14 -5.70 6.59
C ALA A 223 18.94 -4.75 7.49
N GLU A 224 19.70 -3.84 6.90
CA GLU A 224 20.57 -2.89 7.60
C GLU A 224 19.80 -1.73 8.24
N HIS A 225 18.81 -1.18 7.54
CA HIS A 225 18.16 0.05 7.94
C HIS A 225 16.75 -0.12 8.52
N CYS A 226 16.13 -1.31 8.38
CA CYS A 226 14.76 -1.58 8.84
C CYS A 226 14.74 -2.66 9.94
N PRO A 227 15.14 -2.34 11.18
CA PRO A 227 15.24 -3.31 12.28
C PRO A 227 13.90 -3.89 12.73
N LEU A 228 12.77 -3.25 12.40
CA LEU A 228 11.42 -3.67 12.75
C LEU A 228 10.72 -4.48 11.66
N LEU A 229 11.34 -4.65 10.48
CA LEU A 229 10.73 -5.29 9.32
C LEU A 229 10.33 -6.74 9.61
N ARG A 230 9.04 -7.07 9.49
CA ARG A 230 8.44 -8.39 9.75
C ARG A 230 7.94 -9.08 8.49
N TYR A 231 7.48 -8.29 7.53
CA TYR A 231 6.95 -8.76 6.25
C TYR A 231 7.58 -7.97 5.12
N LEU A 232 8.16 -8.68 4.16
CA LEU A 232 8.77 -8.11 2.96
C LEU A 232 8.18 -8.79 1.72
N CYS A 233 7.68 -8.02 0.76
CA CYS A 233 7.27 -8.50 -0.55
C CYS A 233 7.93 -7.64 -1.64
N LEU A 234 8.83 -8.24 -2.42
CA LEU A 234 9.66 -7.54 -3.41
C LEU A 234 9.90 -8.38 -4.68
N LEU A 235 10.22 -7.66 -5.75
CA LEU A 235 10.74 -8.16 -7.01
C LEU A 235 12.23 -7.80 -7.13
N PHE A 236 13.12 -8.78 -7.29
CA PHE A 236 14.57 -8.51 -7.41
C PHE A 236 15.31 -9.59 -8.21
N ASP A 237 16.49 -9.26 -8.73
CA ASP A 237 17.38 -10.16 -9.43
C ASP A 237 18.18 -10.98 -8.42
N ALA A 238 17.89 -12.28 -8.36
CA ALA A 238 18.56 -13.24 -7.49
C ALA A 238 19.56 -14.12 -8.28
N THR A 239 19.97 -13.71 -9.49
CA THR A 239 20.87 -14.49 -10.33
C THR A 239 22.33 -14.45 -9.86
N ASP A 240 22.78 -13.33 -9.28
CA ASP A 240 24.12 -13.22 -8.69
C ASP A 240 24.04 -13.09 -7.16
N VAL A 241 24.30 -14.19 -6.47
CA VAL A 241 24.31 -14.21 -5.00
C VAL A 241 25.66 -13.71 -4.48
N PRO A 242 25.71 -12.62 -3.70
CA PRO A 242 26.94 -12.12 -3.11
C PRO A 242 27.68 -13.24 -2.37
N LYS A 243 28.99 -13.31 -2.57
CA LYS A 243 29.81 -14.23 -1.78
C LYS A 243 29.76 -13.73 -0.35
N LEU A 244 29.17 -14.51 0.55
CA LEU A 244 29.33 -14.35 2.00
C LEU A 244 30.81 -14.58 2.33
N GLN A 245 31.64 -13.58 2.09
CA GLN A 245 33.02 -13.62 2.53
C GLN A 245 32.96 -13.51 4.05
N LEU A 246 33.50 -14.54 4.73
CA LEU A 246 33.89 -14.46 6.14
C LEU A 246 34.92 -13.34 6.24
N ALA A 247 34.44 -12.11 6.38
CA ALA A 247 35.28 -10.96 6.19
C ALA A 247 36.26 -10.80 7.37
N PRO A 248 37.57 -10.66 7.11
CA PRO A 248 38.48 -10.07 8.07
C PRO A 248 38.16 -8.58 8.17
N GLU A 249 37.61 -8.14 9.32
CA GLU A 249 37.33 -6.77 9.85
C GLU A 249 36.99 -5.56 8.94
N GLY A 250 36.93 -5.67 7.61
CA GLY A 250 36.85 -4.52 6.69
C GLY A 250 35.84 -4.61 5.55
N ASN A 251 35.04 -5.68 5.41
CA ASN A 251 33.99 -5.70 4.38
C ASN A 251 32.75 -4.90 4.79
N LYS A 252 32.15 -4.25 3.79
CA LYS A 252 30.93 -3.45 3.88
C LYS A 252 29.73 -4.21 4.45
N HIS A 253 29.66 -5.52 4.24
CA HIS A 253 28.69 -6.39 4.91
C HIS A 253 29.22 -6.76 6.31
N ARG A 254 29.22 -5.77 7.21
CA ARG A 254 29.30 -6.01 8.66
C ARG A 254 28.19 -7.01 9.03
N ARG A 255 28.29 -7.73 10.16
CA ARG A 255 27.25 -8.70 10.59
C ARG A 255 25.91 -8.00 10.90
N VAL A 256 25.22 -7.52 9.86
CA VAL A 256 23.84 -7.08 9.92
C VAL A 256 23.03 -8.35 10.05
N SER A 257 22.35 -8.46 11.19
CA SER A 257 21.45 -9.54 11.49
C SER A 257 20.12 -8.89 11.83
N GLN A 258 19.21 -8.94 10.87
CA GLN A 258 17.86 -8.46 11.03
C GLN A 258 17.04 -9.63 11.60
N ASN A 259 16.62 -9.50 12.86
CA ASN A 259 16.06 -10.60 13.64
C ASN A 259 14.52 -10.56 13.74
N THR A 260 13.86 -9.73 12.94
CA THR A 260 12.40 -9.55 13.03
C THR A 260 11.66 -10.01 11.78
N LEU A 261 12.33 -10.14 10.62
CA LEU A 261 11.70 -10.57 9.37
C LEU A 261 11.24 -12.02 9.50
N ARG A 262 9.94 -12.24 9.29
CA ARG A 262 9.27 -13.54 9.44
C ARG A 262 8.73 -14.08 8.12
N TYR A 263 8.24 -13.17 7.29
CA TYR A 263 7.60 -13.47 6.01
C TYR A 263 8.33 -12.76 4.89
N PHE A 264 8.80 -13.52 3.91
CA PHE A 264 9.39 -12.98 2.70
C PHE A 264 8.65 -13.52 1.48
N VAL A 265 7.84 -12.68 0.86
CA VAL A 265 7.20 -12.98 -0.42
C VAL A 265 8.11 -12.50 -1.54
N VAL A 266 8.43 -13.41 -2.44
CA VAL A 266 9.24 -13.13 -3.62
C VAL A 266 8.36 -13.18 -4.85
N GLU A 267 8.30 -12.05 -5.54
CA GLU A 267 7.62 -11.96 -6.83
C GLU A 267 8.47 -12.67 -7.90
N TYR A 268 8.39 -12.26 -9.17
CA TYR A 268 9.22 -12.83 -10.26
C TYR A 268 10.73 -12.53 -10.07
N SER A 269 11.39 -13.24 -9.15
CA SER A 269 12.79 -13.00 -8.80
C SER A 269 13.66 -14.13 -9.36
N PRO A 270 14.29 -13.99 -10.53
CA PRO A 270 15.01 -15.10 -11.14
C PRO A 270 16.21 -15.52 -10.29
N ILE A 271 16.34 -16.82 -10.01
CA ILE A 271 17.56 -17.41 -9.45
C ILE A 271 18.38 -17.94 -10.62
N GLY A 272 19.70 -17.81 -10.56
CA GLY A 272 20.58 -18.25 -11.63
C GLY A 272 20.39 -19.73 -12.00
N GLY A 273 20.79 -20.07 -13.22
CA GLY A 273 20.61 -21.41 -13.79
C GLY A 273 21.61 -22.47 -13.32
N GLN A 274 22.62 -22.12 -12.50
CA GLN A 274 23.63 -23.08 -12.10
C GLN A 274 23.09 -24.04 -11.04
N ARG A 275 23.62 -25.27 -11.06
CA ARG A 275 23.23 -26.31 -10.11
C ARG A 275 23.55 -25.84 -8.68
N LYS A 276 22.52 -25.81 -7.82
CA LYS A 276 22.58 -25.43 -6.39
C LYS A 276 22.67 -23.92 -6.09
N GLU A 277 22.43 -23.02 -7.04
CA GLU A 277 22.39 -21.57 -6.70
C GLU A 277 21.33 -21.22 -5.67
N TRP A 278 20.19 -21.89 -5.68
CA TRP A 278 19.17 -21.79 -4.63
C TRP A 278 19.71 -22.08 -3.21
N GLN A 279 20.76 -22.90 -3.06
CA GLN A 279 21.40 -23.12 -1.74
C GLN A 279 22.19 -21.89 -1.30
N ARG A 280 22.86 -21.22 -2.24
CA ARG A 280 23.57 -19.96 -1.96
C ARG A 280 22.58 -18.88 -1.55
N VAL A 281 21.46 -18.76 -2.27
CA VAL A 281 20.35 -17.85 -1.92
C VAL A 281 19.85 -18.14 -0.50
N ALA A 282 19.51 -19.39 -0.18
CA ALA A 282 19.02 -19.78 1.15
C ALA A 282 20.02 -19.43 2.26
N ASN A 283 21.31 -19.71 2.05
CA ASN A 283 22.36 -19.40 3.03
C ASN A 283 22.56 -17.89 3.19
N PHE A 284 22.51 -17.12 2.09
CA PHE A 284 22.55 -15.66 2.12
C PHE A 284 21.39 -15.11 2.95
N LEU A 285 20.15 -15.47 2.62
CA LEU A 285 18.96 -15.01 3.33
C LEU A 285 18.99 -15.40 4.81
N ARG A 286 19.39 -16.63 5.16
CA ARG A 286 19.53 -17.04 6.58
C ARG A 286 20.57 -16.22 7.33
N SER A 287 21.62 -15.77 6.65
CA SER A 287 22.68 -14.98 7.30
C SER A 287 22.21 -13.57 7.68
N ILE A 288 21.37 -12.94 6.85
CA ILE A 288 20.88 -11.57 7.07
C ILE A 288 19.52 -11.54 7.79
N PHE A 289 18.70 -12.58 7.63
CA PHE A 289 17.39 -12.75 8.24
C PHE A 289 17.30 -14.09 8.99
N PRO A 290 18.04 -14.30 10.09
CA PRO A 290 18.02 -15.56 10.85
C PRO A 290 16.65 -15.91 11.46
N ALA A 291 15.77 -14.92 11.58
CA ALA A 291 14.41 -15.07 12.10
C ALA A 291 13.37 -15.46 11.04
N LEU A 292 13.77 -15.50 9.76
CA LEU A 292 12.91 -15.85 8.64
C LEU A 292 12.51 -17.32 8.73
N TYR A 293 11.22 -17.60 8.62
CA TYR A 293 10.70 -18.97 8.59
C TYR A 293 9.75 -19.22 7.41
N HIS A 294 9.15 -18.18 6.83
CA HIS A 294 8.25 -18.34 5.69
C HIS A 294 8.76 -17.61 4.45
N ILE A 295 8.93 -18.36 3.36
CA ILE A 295 9.18 -17.81 2.03
C ILE A 295 8.07 -18.28 1.10
N GLU A 296 7.37 -17.32 0.50
CA GLU A 296 6.33 -17.57 -0.49
C GLU A 296 6.81 -17.04 -1.85
N ALA A 297 6.57 -17.79 -2.92
CA ALA A 297 6.87 -17.34 -4.27
C ALA A 297 5.58 -17.21 -5.07
N THR A 298 5.43 -16.11 -5.81
CA THR A 298 4.25 -15.92 -6.66
C THR A 298 4.25 -16.94 -7.79
N LYS A 299 3.19 -17.75 -7.85
CA LYS A 299 3.02 -18.73 -8.91
C LYS A 299 2.68 -17.98 -10.21
N PRO A 300 3.35 -18.27 -11.35
CA PRO A 300 2.94 -17.70 -12.62
C PRO A 300 1.53 -18.14 -12.96
N ASP A 301 0.75 -17.23 -13.56
CA ASP A 301 -0.59 -17.54 -14.06
C ASP A 301 -0.54 -18.73 -15.01
N SER A 302 -1.50 -19.65 -14.90
CA SER A 302 -1.56 -20.85 -15.73
C SER A 302 -1.99 -20.59 -17.19
N SER A 303 -1.84 -19.36 -17.69
CA SER A 303 -2.14 -19.02 -19.07
C SER A 303 -1.16 -19.72 -20.01
N ALA A 304 -1.61 -20.05 -21.23
CA ALA A 304 -0.81 -20.80 -22.20
C ALA A 304 0.51 -20.12 -22.60
N ASP A 305 0.63 -18.81 -22.32
CA ASP A 305 1.82 -18.00 -22.57
C ASP A 305 2.75 -17.91 -21.35
N SER A 306 2.50 -18.69 -20.28
CA SER A 306 3.34 -18.72 -19.09
C SER A 306 4.78 -19.08 -19.46
N ASP A 307 5.65 -18.09 -19.32
CA ASP A 307 7.08 -18.18 -19.56
C ASP A 307 7.72 -19.34 -18.78
N ALA A 308 8.43 -20.23 -19.50
CA ALA A 308 9.17 -21.35 -18.92
C ALA A 308 10.17 -20.87 -17.85
N GLN A 309 10.69 -19.65 -17.99
CA GLN A 309 11.57 -19.01 -17.02
C GLN A 309 10.83 -18.69 -15.71
N ALA A 310 9.59 -18.21 -15.75
CA ALA A 310 8.77 -17.96 -14.55
C ALA A 310 8.54 -19.25 -13.76
N SER A 311 8.21 -20.33 -14.46
CA SER A 311 8.05 -21.64 -13.84
C SER A 311 9.37 -22.19 -13.27
N ALA A 312 10.51 -21.93 -13.93
CA ALA A 312 11.82 -22.31 -13.41
C ALA A 312 12.19 -21.53 -12.14
N ALA A 313 11.98 -20.21 -12.15
CA ALA A 313 12.21 -19.32 -11.00
C ALA A 313 11.34 -19.73 -9.80
N TYR A 314 10.04 -19.92 -9.99
CA TYR A 314 9.12 -20.39 -8.95
C TYR A 314 9.61 -21.71 -8.32
N ARG A 315 9.96 -22.71 -9.14
CA ARG A 315 10.50 -23.99 -8.64
C ARG A 315 11.82 -23.84 -7.89
N ALA A 316 12.67 -22.89 -8.28
CA ALA A 316 13.91 -22.62 -7.56
C ALA A 316 13.62 -22.03 -6.17
N TRP A 317 12.68 -21.09 -6.07
CA TRP A 317 12.26 -20.51 -4.79
C TRP A 317 11.55 -21.50 -3.87
N MET A 318 10.77 -22.44 -4.40
CA MET A 318 10.23 -23.52 -3.56
C MET A 318 11.35 -24.31 -2.87
N LYS A 319 12.46 -24.59 -3.56
CA LYS A 319 13.63 -25.24 -2.95
C LYS A 319 14.35 -24.37 -1.93
N VAL A 320 14.31 -23.04 -2.09
CA VAL A 320 14.81 -22.09 -1.08
C VAL A 320 13.92 -22.16 0.15
N SER A 321 12.60 -22.09 -0.03
CA SER A 321 11.59 -22.16 1.04
C SER A 321 11.71 -23.44 1.86
N ASP A 322 11.93 -24.59 1.23
CA ASP A 322 12.17 -25.89 1.90
C ASP A 322 13.40 -25.92 2.84
N LYS A 323 14.23 -24.85 2.85
CA LYS A 323 15.37 -24.70 3.77
C LYS A 323 15.03 -23.89 5.02
N PHE A 324 13.84 -23.33 5.10
CA PHE A 324 13.37 -22.60 6.27
C PHE A 324 12.37 -23.49 7.04
N PRO A 325 12.35 -23.39 8.38
CA PRO A 325 11.61 -24.29 9.26
C PRO A 325 10.09 -24.09 9.24
#